data_AF-A0A6L3ILA6-F1
#
_entry.id   AF-A0A6L3ILA6-F1
#
_cell.length_a   1.000
_cell.length_b   1.000
_cell.length_c   1.000
_cell.angle_alpha   90.00
_cell.angle_beta   90.00
_cell.angle_gamma   90.00
#
_symmetry.space_group_name_H-M   'P 1'
#
loop_
_entity.id
_entity.type
_entity.pdbx_description
1 polymer ?
#
loop_
_entity_poly.entity_id
_entity_poly.type
_entity_poly.pdbx_seq_one_letter_code
_entity_poly.pdbx_strand_id
1 'polypeptide(L)'
;DIIKKYEDKIAYWVSEPDKGIYDAMNKGVVVATGEWINFMNAGDIFTDGDVIDKLFHQNIIINRVGIVFGDTLVVFRNREKIVRFGDDTHHKIMPSCHQSIFCRRNLLVSNPFDLRYKIAADYNFFFQLKQRKVEFQYIQLVVAIYDATDGISSRNVWRTQKEMMTIERNCLFIYFIRIGLLGLKLCIKKVLIVLGLKK
;
A
#
# COMPACT_ATOMS: atom_id res chain seq x y z
N ASP A 1 1.60 -25.63 4.97
CA ASP A 1 2.78 -26.20 5.64
C ASP A 1 3.65 -25.18 6.38
N ILE A 2 4.00 -24.03 5.78
CA ILE A 2 4.87 -23.03 6.45
C ILE A 2 4.22 -22.42 7.70
N ILE A 3 2.96 -21.97 7.65
CA ILE A 3 2.29 -21.31 8.80
C ILE A 3 2.28 -22.19 10.05
N LYS A 4 2.02 -23.50 9.90
CA LYS A 4 1.99 -24.46 11.01
C LYS A 4 3.31 -24.54 11.79
N LYS A 5 4.45 -24.28 11.12
CA LYS A 5 5.78 -24.26 11.76
C LYS A 5 5.94 -23.10 12.75
N TYR A 6 5.14 -22.04 12.61
CA TYR A 6 5.23 -20.81 13.40
C TYR A 6 3.94 -20.53 14.17
N GLU A 7 3.07 -21.53 14.32
CA GLU A 7 1.78 -21.39 14.98
C GLU A 7 1.91 -20.92 16.43
N ASP A 8 3.01 -21.29 17.11
CA ASP A 8 3.36 -20.83 18.46
C ASP A 8 3.67 -19.33 18.54
N LYS A 9 3.95 -18.68 17.40
CA LYS A 9 4.28 -17.25 17.30
C LYS A 9 3.18 -16.42 16.64
N ILE A 10 2.09 -17.05 16.22
CA ILE A 10 0.99 -16.40 15.48
C ILE A 10 -0.27 -16.49 16.33
N ALA A 11 -0.77 -15.33 16.79
CA ALA A 11 -1.94 -15.28 17.66
C ALA A 11 -3.21 -15.87 17.03
N TYR A 12 -3.34 -15.81 15.69
CA TYR A 12 -4.47 -16.35 14.95
C TYR A 12 -4.10 -16.60 13.48
N TRP A 13 -4.53 -17.73 12.94
CA TRP A 13 -4.49 -17.98 11.50
C TRP A 13 -5.68 -18.84 11.06
N VAL A 14 -6.07 -18.70 9.79
CA VAL A 14 -7.11 -19.51 9.15
C VAL A 14 -6.74 -19.75 7.70
N SER A 15 -7.12 -20.89 7.16
CA SER A 15 -7.00 -21.20 5.74
C SER A 15 -8.37 -21.54 5.19
N GLU A 16 -8.89 -20.66 4.35
CA GLU A 16 -10.20 -20.79 3.72
C GLU A 16 -10.19 -20.06 2.36
N PRO A 17 -11.11 -20.36 1.44
CA PRO A 17 -11.20 -19.65 0.18
C PRO A 17 -11.46 -18.15 0.39
N ASP A 18 -10.81 -17.31 -0.42
CA ASP A 18 -11.03 -15.86 -0.47
C ASP A 18 -11.32 -15.37 -1.90
N LYS A 19 -11.84 -14.14 -1.99
CA LYS A 19 -12.17 -13.45 -3.26
C LYS A 19 -11.04 -12.55 -3.77
N GLY A 20 -9.82 -12.77 -3.27
CA GLY A 20 -8.62 -11.98 -3.52
C GLY A 20 -8.04 -11.36 -2.24
N ILE A 21 -6.88 -10.71 -2.38
CA ILE A 21 -6.06 -10.15 -1.29
C ILE A 21 -6.87 -9.28 -0.32
N TYR A 22 -7.72 -8.40 -0.84
CA TYR A 22 -8.51 -7.51 0.00
C TYR A 22 -9.63 -8.21 0.78
N ASP A 23 -10.12 -9.36 0.29
CA ASP A 23 -11.06 -10.19 1.05
C ASP A 23 -10.34 -10.84 2.24
N ALA A 24 -9.13 -11.38 2.00
CA ALA A 24 -8.27 -11.89 3.08
C ALA A 24 -7.91 -10.80 4.11
N MET A 25 -7.55 -9.60 3.65
CA MET A 25 -7.29 -8.45 4.53
C MET A 25 -8.52 -8.05 5.35
N ASN A 26 -9.70 -7.98 4.74
CA ASN A 26 -10.95 -7.67 5.45
C ASN A 26 -11.27 -8.73 6.53
N LYS A 27 -11.11 -10.01 6.22
CA LYS A 27 -11.26 -11.11 7.20
C LYS A 27 -10.28 -10.95 8.36
N GLY A 28 -9.02 -10.60 8.09
CA GLY A 28 -8.01 -10.31 9.10
C GLY A 28 -8.40 -9.15 10.03
N VAL A 29 -8.98 -8.07 9.49
CA VAL A 29 -9.45 -6.92 10.29
C VAL A 29 -10.55 -7.31 11.29
N VAL A 30 -11.43 -8.23 10.90
CA VAL A 30 -12.53 -8.70 11.76
C VAL A 30 -11.99 -9.42 13.00
N VAL A 31 -10.95 -10.23 12.84
CA VAL A 31 -10.39 -11.06 13.93
C VAL A 31 -9.27 -10.38 14.72
N ALA A 32 -8.61 -9.37 14.15
CA ALA A 32 -7.56 -8.60 14.84
C ALA A 32 -8.09 -8.07 16.18
N THR A 33 -7.24 -7.92 17.19
CA THR A 33 -7.65 -7.36 18.50
C THR A 33 -7.00 -6.02 18.81
N GLY A 34 -5.92 -5.68 18.09
CA GLY A 34 -5.20 -4.43 18.24
C GLY A 34 -6.00 -3.19 17.80
N GLU A 35 -5.61 -2.04 18.37
CA GLU A 35 -6.16 -0.73 18.05
C GLU A 35 -5.69 -0.22 16.68
N TRP A 36 -4.46 -0.57 16.31
CA TRP A 36 -3.81 -0.23 15.05
C TRP A 36 -3.58 -1.49 14.21
N ILE A 37 -3.83 -1.37 12.91
CA ILE A 37 -3.65 -2.43 11.92
C ILE A 37 -2.56 -2.01 10.94
N ASN A 38 -1.62 -2.91 10.72
CA ASN A 38 -0.66 -2.85 9.63
C ASN A 38 -0.88 -4.07 8.73
N PHE A 39 -0.76 -3.88 7.43
CA PHE A 39 -0.81 -4.96 6.45
C PHE A 39 0.60 -5.20 5.92
N MET A 40 1.24 -6.26 6.43
CA MET A 40 2.54 -6.73 5.96
C MET A 40 2.34 -7.90 5.00
N ASN A 41 2.85 -7.80 3.76
CA ASN A 41 2.77 -8.92 2.82
C ASN A 41 3.92 -9.90 3.04
N ALA A 42 3.80 -11.11 2.49
CA ALA A 42 4.76 -12.20 2.72
C ALA A 42 6.19 -11.95 2.22
N GLY A 43 6.40 -10.98 1.33
CA GLY A 43 7.73 -10.60 0.83
C GLY A 43 8.34 -9.39 1.53
N ASP A 44 7.59 -8.76 2.44
CA ASP A 44 7.95 -7.50 3.08
C ASP A 44 8.27 -7.73 4.56
N ILE A 45 9.09 -6.86 5.13
CA ILE A 45 9.49 -6.95 6.55
C ILE A 45 9.56 -5.56 7.19
N PHE A 46 9.51 -5.54 8.51
CA PHE A 46 9.93 -4.37 9.29
C PHE A 46 11.43 -4.16 9.19
N THR A 47 11.88 -2.91 9.28
CA THR A 47 13.31 -2.56 9.23
C THR A 47 14.09 -3.06 10.43
N ASP A 48 13.51 -2.94 11.63
CA ASP A 48 14.11 -3.33 12.91
C ASP A 48 13.11 -4.09 13.78
N GLY A 49 13.61 -4.86 14.76
CA GLY A 49 12.77 -5.59 15.73
C GLY A 49 11.99 -4.71 16.70
N ASP A 50 12.38 -3.44 16.85
CA ASP A 50 11.77 -2.42 17.72
C ASP A 50 11.17 -1.26 16.92
N VAL A 51 11.03 -1.37 15.59
CA VAL A 51 10.57 -0.24 14.75
C VAL A 51 9.15 0.23 15.11
N ILE A 52 8.29 -0.69 15.51
CA ILE A 52 6.92 -0.38 15.94
C ILE A 52 6.98 0.48 17.21
N ASP A 53 7.81 0.09 18.17
CA ASP A 53 8.02 0.86 19.40
C ASP A 53 8.61 2.23 19.06
N LYS A 54 9.67 2.29 18.24
CA LYS A 54 10.28 3.55 17.78
C LYS A 54 9.26 4.48 17.13
N LEU A 55 8.34 3.94 16.32
CA LEU A 55 7.29 4.70 15.64
C LEU A 55 6.30 5.27 16.65
N PHE A 56 5.76 4.43 17.55
CA PHE A 56 4.71 4.84 18.49
C PHE A 56 5.19 5.63 19.71
N HIS A 57 6.49 5.58 20.02
CA HIS A 57 7.12 6.45 21.04
C HIS A 57 7.45 7.86 20.51
N GLN A 58 7.24 8.14 19.22
CA GLN A 58 7.28 9.52 18.74
C GLN A 58 6.08 10.31 19.28
N ASN A 59 6.11 11.64 19.13
CA ASN A 59 5.02 12.53 19.54
C ASN A 59 3.76 12.35 18.66
N ILE A 60 3.11 11.19 18.75
CA ILE A 60 1.85 10.88 18.07
C ILE A 60 0.70 11.44 18.89
N ILE A 61 -0.19 12.21 18.24
CA ILE A 61 -1.43 12.68 18.86
C ILE A 61 -2.45 11.54 18.77
N ILE A 62 -2.24 10.49 19.57
CA ILE A 62 -2.88 9.19 19.38
C ILE A 62 -4.41 9.26 19.37
N ASN A 63 -5.00 10.17 20.14
CA ASN A 63 -6.46 10.34 20.26
C ASN A 63 -7.12 11.06 19.08
N ARG A 64 -6.33 11.66 18.17
CA ARG A 64 -6.82 12.47 17.05
C ARG A 64 -6.51 11.83 15.69
N VAL A 65 -5.41 11.09 15.61
CA VAL A 65 -4.88 10.54 14.38
C VAL A 65 -5.55 9.23 14.02
N GLY A 66 -6.00 9.13 12.75
CA GLY A 66 -6.55 7.91 12.19
C GLY A 66 -5.51 7.02 11.53
N ILE A 67 -4.46 7.63 10.97
CA ILE A 67 -3.40 6.97 10.21
C ILE A 67 -2.03 7.46 10.68
N VAL A 68 -1.14 6.55 11.05
CA VAL A 68 0.28 6.83 11.33
C VAL A 68 1.10 6.15 10.25
N PHE A 69 2.09 6.84 9.69
CA PHE A 69 2.91 6.26 8.64
C PHE A 69 4.32 6.84 8.64
N GLY A 70 5.25 6.11 8.02
CA GLY A 70 6.62 6.57 7.84
C GLY A 70 7.19 6.28 6.46
N ASP A 71 8.50 6.42 6.36
CA ASP A 71 9.28 6.17 5.17
C ASP A 71 9.35 4.67 4.86
N THR A 72 9.64 4.33 3.60
CA THR A 72 9.79 2.93 3.17
C THR A 72 11.12 2.73 2.47
N LEU A 73 11.86 1.68 2.83
CA LEU A 73 13.00 1.21 2.06
C LEU A 73 12.49 0.30 0.95
N VAL A 74 12.57 0.75 -0.29
CA VAL A 74 12.16 -0.04 -1.46
C VAL A 74 13.37 -0.79 -2.01
N VAL A 75 13.26 -2.11 -2.10
CA VAL A 75 14.29 -2.99 -2.65
C VAL A 75 13.84 -3.55 -4.00
N PHE A 76 14.66 -3.41 -5.02
CA PHE A 76 14.42 -3.98 -6.35
C PHE A 76 15.72 -4.52 -6.95
N ARG A 77 15.82 -5.85 -7.10
CA ARG A 77 16.96 -6.52 -7.74
C ARG A 77 18.33 -5.97 -7.29
N ASN A 78 18.54 -5.93 -5.97
CA ASN A 78 19.75 -5.42 -5.30
C ASN A 78 19.96 -3.90 -5.35
N ARG A 79 18.94 -3.12 -5.71
CA ARG A 79 18.93 -1.67 -5.57
C ARG A 79 18.01 -1.27 -4.45
N GLU A 80 18.49 -0.34 -3.64
CA GLU A 80 17.75 0.19 -2.50
C GLU A 80 17.44 1.67 -2.71
N LYS A 81 16.23 2.06 -2.35
CA LYS A 81 15.82 3.47 -2.34
C LYS A 81 14.88 3.72 -1.17
N ILE A 82 15.24 4.68 -0.32
CA ILE A 82 14.29 5.22 0.66
C ILE A 82 13.30 6.12 -0.08
N VAL A 83 12.02 5.82 0.03
CA VAL A 83 10.91 6.65 -0.43
C VAL A 83 10.35 7.38 0.77
N ARG A 84 10.52 8.71 0.78
CA ARG A 84 10.00 9.55 1.87
C ARG A 84 8.67 10.16 1.52
N PHE A 85 7.92 10.53 2.55
CA PHE A 85 6.72 11.32 2.34
C PHE A 85 7.07 12.65 1.63
N GLY A 86 6.38 12.91 0.52
CA GLY A 86 6.63 14.10 -0.31
C GLY A 86 7.63 13.92 -1.45
N ASP A 87 8.40 12.83 -1.50
CA ASP A 87 9.36 12.56 -2.59
C ASP A 87 8.67 12.24 -3.94
N ASP A 88 7.43 11.76 -3.90
CA ASP A 88 6.66 11.44 -5.11
C ASP A 88 5.38 12.28 -5.20
N THR A 89 5.25 13.02 -6.30
CA THR A 89 4.06 13.81 -6.63
C THR A 89 2.86 12.95 -7.05
N HIS A 90 3.06 11.65 -7.32
CA HIS A 90 2.01 10.69 -7.70
C HIS A 90 1.32 10.03 -6.49
N HIS A 91 1.88 10.13 -5.28
CA HIS A 91 1.33 9.58 -4.05
C HIS A 91 0.41 10.58 -3.31
N LYS A 92 -0.43 11.34 -4.04
CA LYS A 92 -1.33 12.31 -3.40
C LYS A 92 -2.37 11.66 -2.50
N ILE A 93 -2.73 10.39 -2.73
CA ILE A 93 -3.75 9.68 -1.97
C ILE A 93 -3.15 8.68 -0.99
N MET A 94 -2.30 7.77 -1.47
CA MET A 94 -1.54 6.86 -0.61
C MET A 94 -0.46 7.65 0.15
N PRO A 95 -0.44 7.67 1.48
CA PRO A 95 0.55 8.47 2.22
C PRO A 95 1.95 7.86 2.21
N SER A 96 2.07 6.54 2.05
CA SER A 96 3.33 5.80 1.92
C SER A 96 3.06 4.45 1.26
N CYS A 97 4.07 3.57 1.18
CA CYS A 97 3.82 2.16 0.89
C CYS A 97 2.95 1.56 2.00
N HIS A 98 2.04 0.65 1.64
CA HIS A 98 1.02 0.12 2.56
C HIS A 98 1.62 -0.52 3.83
N GLN A 99 2.78 -1.14 3.67
CA GLN A 99 3.58 -1.81 4.70
C GLN A 99 4.14 -0.85 5.76
N SER A 100 4.27 0.43 5.41
CA SER A 100 4.75 1.50 6.29
C SER A 100 3.61 2.33 6.89
N ILE A 101 2.37 1.82 6.82
CA ILE A 101 1.17 2.49 7.33
C ILE A 101 0.54 1.67 8.46
N PHE A 102 0.15 2.35 9.52
CA PHE A 102 -0.68 1.86 10.61
C PHE A 102 -2.01 2.60 10.60
N CYS A 103 -3.11 1.88 10.53
CA CYS A 103 -4.46 2.42 10.44
C CYS A 103 -5.27 2.04 11.68
N ARG A 104 -6.03 2.98 12.24
CA ARG A 104 -7.01 2.67 13.28
C ARG A 104 -7.97 1.58 12.83
N ARG A 105 -8.10 0.52 13.61
CA ARG A 105 -8.94 -0.64 13.27
C ARG A 105 -10.39 -0.26 12.99
N ASN A 106 -10.96 0.67 13.77
CA ASN A 106 -12.35 1.11 13.59
C ASN A 106 -12.60 1.77 12.22
N LEU A 107 -11.61 2.40 11.60
CA LEU A 107 -11.72 2.95 10.25
C LEU A 107 -11.82 1.85 9.20
N LEU A 108 -11.05 0.76 9.35
CA LEU A 108 -11.11 -0.41 8.47
C LEU A 108 -12.41 -1.21 8.67
N VAL A 109 -12.88 -1.36 9.91
CA VAL A 109 -14.17 -2.02 10.20
C VAL A 109 -15.35 -1.25 9.62
N SER A 110 -15.35 0.08 9.77
CA SER A 110 -16.43 0.93 9.23
C SER A 110 -16.32 1.17 7.73
N ASN A 111 -15.15 0.91 7.12
CA ASN A 111 -14.88 1.10 5.69
C ASN A 111 -14.03 -0.06 5.17
N PRO A 112 -14.58 -1.28 5.08
CA PRO A 112 -13.83 -2.43 4.57
C PRO A 112 -13.36 -2.17 3.14
N PHE A 113 -12.28 -2.83 2.74
CA PHE A 113 -11.79 -2.73 1.37
C PHE A 113 -12.85 -3.21 0.39
N ASP A 114 -13.11 -2.39 -0.63
CA ASP A 114 -14.12 -2.67 -1.64
C ASP A 114 -13.60 -3.69 -2.65
N LEU A 115 -14.16 -4.91 -2.58
CA LEU A 115 -13.73 -6.07 -3.36
C LEU A 115 -13.98 -5.96 -4.87
N ARG A 116 -14.67 -4.89 -5.33
CA ARG A 116 -14.78 -4.55 -6.75
C ARG A 116 -13.43 -4.12 -7.33
N TYR A 117 -12.58 -3.48 -6.53
CA TYR A 117 -11.21 -3.14 -6.89
C TYR A 117 -10.29 -4.31 -6.52
N LYS A 118 -9.61 -4.89 -7.50
CA LYS A 118 -8.76 -6.07 -7.25
C LYS A 118 -7.30 -5.71 -6.99
N ILE A 119 -6.88 -4.50 -7.36
CA ILE A 119 -5.49 -4.04 -7.22
C ILE A 119 -5.38 -2.71 -6.50
N ALA A 120 -6.44 -1.88 -6.53
CA ALA A 120 -6.40 -0.52 -5.95
C ALA A 120 -7.45 -0.32 -4.84
N ALA A 121 -7.83 -1.35 -4.09
CA ALA A 121 -8.83 -1.19 -3.03
C ALA A 121 -8.27 -0.43 -1.81
N ASP A 122 -6.98 -0.55 -1.54
CA ASP A 122 -6.24 0.29 -0.59
C ASP A 122 -6.29 1.76 -1.02
N TYR A 123 -6.00 2.06 -2.28
CA TYR A 123 -6.10 3.40 -2.85
C TYR A 123 -7.51 3.98 -2.65
N ASN A 124 -8.54 3.19 -2.94
CA ASN A 124 -9.94 3.58 -2.71
C ASN A 124 -10.22 3.88 -1.23
N PHE A 125 -9.71 3.05 -0.33
CA PHE A 125 -9.85 3.25 1.10
C PHE A 125 -9.23 4.58 1.55
N PHE A 126 -7.96 4.83 1.23
CA PHE A 126 -7.29 6.08 1.59
C PHE A 126 -7.90 7.30 0.91
N PHE A 127 -8.41 7.16 -0.32
CA PHE A 127 -9.16 8.21 -1.01
C PHE A 127 -10.39 8.63 -0.20
N GLN A 128 -11.19 7.66 0.26
CA GLN A 128 -12.37 7.92 1.09
C GLN A 128 -12.00 8.54 2.44
N LEU A 129 -10.94 8.06 3.10
CA LEU A 129 -10.49 8.64 4.37
C LEU A 129 -10.07 10.11 4.21
N LYS A 130 -9.38 10.45 3.12
CA LYS A 130 -9.02 11.85 2.81
C LYS A 130 -10.24 12.72 2.56
N GLN A 131 -11.25 12.21 1.85
CA GLN A 131 -12.52 12.95 1.67
C GLN A 131 -13.23 13.23 3.00
N ARG A 132 -13.13 12.30 3.95
CA ARG A 132 -13.66 12.46 5.31
C ARG A 132 -12.76 13.27 6.25
N LYS A 133 -11.65 13.80 5.74
CA LYS A 133 -10.67 14.60 6.51
C LYS A 133 -10.13 13.85 7.74
N VAL A 134 -9.99 12.53 7.64
CA VAL A 134 -9.27 11.75 8.66
C VAL A 134 -7.84 12.28 8.75
N GLU A 135 -7.33 12.38 9.98
CA GLU A 135 -6.01 12.94 10.24
C GLU A 135 -4.91 11.89 10.08
N PHE A 136 -3.88 12.26 9.33
CA PHE A 136 -2.77 11.40 8.98
C PHE A 136 -1.51 12.03 9.56
N GLN A 137 -0.73 11.26 10.31
CA GLN A 137 0.52 11.71 10.90
C GLN A 137 1.71 11.00 10.26
N TYR A 138 2.57 11.80 9.64
CA TYR A 138 3.86 11.35 9.12
C TYR A 138 4.90 11.35 10.24
N ILE A 139 5.70 10.29 10.28
CA ILE A 139 6.87 10.16 11.14
C ILE A 139 8.08 9.90 10.23
N GLN A 140 9.14 10.70 10.38
CA GLN A 140 10.39 10.51 9.65
C GLN A 140 11.19 9.32 10.23
N LEU A 141 10.70 8.12 9.95
CA LEU A 141 11.27 6.83 10.36
C LEU A 141 11.04 5.84 9.21
N VAL A 142 12.06 5.08 8.84
CA VAL A 142 11.92 4.01 7.86
C VAL A 142 11.26 2.81 8.54
N VAL A 143 10.00 2.54 8.21
CA VAL A 143 9.17 1.56 8.93
C VAL A 143 9.33 0.16 8.36
N ALA A 144 9.26 0.03 7.03
CA ALA A 144 9.26 -1.25 6.35
C ALA A 144 10.26 -1.29 5.19
N ILE A 145 10.69 -2.51 4.89
CA ILE A 145 11.43 -2.89 3.69
C ILE A 145 10.41 -3.55 2.75
N TYR A 146 10.16 -2.89 1.63
CA TYR A 146 9.22 -3.34 0.59
C TYR A 146 9.97 -4.03 -0.55
N ASP A 147 9.65 -5.29 -0.83
CA ASP A 147 10.17 -6.00 -2.00
C ASP A 147 9.36 -5.65 -3.26
N ALA A 148 9.93 -4.77 -4.07
CA ALA A 148 9.32 -4.32 -5.32
C ALA A 148 9.55 -5.26 -6.51
N THR A 149 10.17 -6.43 -6.31
CA THR A 149 10.56 -7.33 -7.40
C THR A 149 9.34 -7.93 -8.11
N ASP A 150 8.35 -8.40 -7.34
CA ASP A 150 7.24 -9.21 -7.86
C ASP A 150 5.83 -8.71 -7.46
N GLY A 151 5.73 -7.45 -7.03
CA GLY A 151 4.46 -6.82 -6.65
C GLY A 151 3.38 -6.92 -7.73
N ILE A 152 2.17 -7.31 -7.32
CA ILE A 152 1.02 -7.51 -8.23
C ILE A 152 0.64 -6.22 -8.96
N SER A 153 0.70 -5.08 -8.27
CA SER A 153 0.45 -3.75 -8.84
C SER A 153 1.48 -3.39 -9.91
N SER A 154 2.77 -3.69 -9.67
CA SER A 154 3.86 -3.50 -10.62
C SER A 154 3.71 -4.35 -11.88
N ARG A 155 3.18 -5.58 -11.76
CA ARG A 155 2.92 -6.47 -12.89
C ARG A 155 1.69 -6.07 -13.71
N ASN A 156 0.73 -5.36 -13.10
CA ASN A 156 -0.56 -5.02 -13.69
C ASN A 156 -0.81 -3.50 -13.74
N VAL A 157 0.17 -2.74 -14.25
CA VAL A 157 0.13 -1.27 -14.30
C VAL A 157 -1.16 -0.75 -14.92
N TRP A 158 -1.59 -1.30 -16.07
CA TRP A 158 -2.80 -0.86 -16.77
C TRP A 158 -4.07 -0.97 -15.92
N ARG A 159 -4.24 -2.12 -15.24
CA ARG A 159 -5.40 -2.34 -14.38
C ARG A 159 -5.36 -1.44 -13.15
N THR A 160 -4.20 -1.30 -12.53
CA THR A 160 -3.97 -0.40 -11.39
C THR A 160 -4.40 1.02 -11.74
N GLN A 161 -3.91 1.57 -12.86
CA GLN A 161 -4.26 2.92 -13.31
C GLN A 161 -5.75 3.05 -13.65
N LYS A 162 -6.36 2.03 -14.28
CA LYS A 162 -7.79 2.03 -14.60
C LYS A 162 -8.66 2.09 -13.35
N GLU A 163 -8.36 1.28 -12.34
CA GLU A 163 -9.07 1.26 -11.07
C GLU A 163 -8.90 2.60 -10.33
N MET A 164 -7.67 3.12 -10.21
CA MET A 164 -7.38 4.44 -9.60
C MET A 164 -8.14 5.60 -10.27
N MET A 165 -8.20 5.63 -11.61
CA MET A 165 -8.95 6.67 -12.31
C MET A 165 -10.46 6.59 -12.07
N THR A 166 -11.00 5.37 -11.94
CA THR A 166 -12.41 5.13 -11.63
C THR A 166 -12.73 5.62 -10.21
N ILE A 167 -11.83 5.39 -9.25
CA ILE A 167 -11.94 5.87 -7.87
C ILE A 167 -11.96 7.40 -7.82
N GLU A 168 -11.04 8.05 -8.52
CA GLU A 168 -10.93 9.52 -8.56
C GLU A 168 -12.10 10.20 -9.29
N ARG A 169 -12.96 9.45 -9.99
CA ARG A 169 -14.07 9.97 -10.82
C ARG A 169 -13.62 11.03 -11.83
N ASN A 170 -12.39 10.93 -12.33
CA ASN A 170 -11.90 11.82 -13.38
C ASN A 170 -12.76 11.68 -14.65
N CYS A 171 -13.13 12.79 -15.29
CA CYS A 171 -13.87 12.79 -16.55
C CYS A 171 -13.25 11.83 -17.57
N LEU A 172 -14.09 11.11 -18.33
CA LEU A 172 -13.69 10.20 -19.41
C LEU A 172 -12.67 10.85 -20.37
N PHE A 173 -12.74 12.16 -20.57
CA PHE A 173 -11.79 12.92 -21.36
C PHE A 173 -10.35 12.92 -20.78
N ILE A 174 -10.20 13.18 -19.49
CA ILE A 174 -8.90 13.12 -18.78
C ILE A 174 -8.39 11.67 -18.74
N TYR A 175 -9.32 10.71 -18.63
CA TYR A 175 -9.02 9.28 -18.71
C TYR A 175 -8.38 8.89 -20.05
N PHE A 176 -8.94 9.33 -21.19
CA PHE A 176 -8.35 9.06 -22.51
C PHE A 176 -6.99 9.75 -22.69
N ILE A 177 -6.81 10.97 -22.18
CA ILE A 177 -5.51 11.68 -22.22
C ILE A 177 -4.46 10.93 -21.40
N ARG A 178 -4.75 10.55 -20.16
CA ARG A 178 -3.81 9.82 -19.29
C ARG A 178 -3.46 8.44 -19.86
N ILE A 179 -4.43 7.72 -20.44
CA ILE A 179 -4.19 6.45 -21.14
C ILE A 179 -3.31 6.65 -22.37
N GLY A 180 -3.59 7.69 -23.17
CA GLY A 180 -2.76 8.03 -24.33
C GLY A 180 -1.32 8.32 -23.93
N LEU A 181 -1.11 9.12 -22.88
CA LEU A 181 0.23 9.44 -22.36
C LEU A 181 0.95 8.22 -21.78
N LEU A 182 0.25 7.33 -21.07
CA LEU A 182 0.84 6.09 -20.56
C LEU A 182 1.21 5.14 -21.69
N GLY A 183 0.34 4.98 -22.68
CA GLY A 183 0.60 4.19 -23.89
C GLY A 183 1.81 4.72 -24.64
N LEU A 184 1.89 6.04 -24.84
CA LEU A 184 3.04 6.69 -25.45
C LEU A 184 4.32 6.46 -24.65
N LYS A 185 4.27 6.61 -23.31
CA LYS A 185 5.43 6.37 -22.42
C LYS A 185 5.93 4.93 -22.51
N LEU A 186 5.02 3.95 -22.58
CA LEU A 186 5.36 2.54 -22.74
C LEU A 186 5.93 2.26 -24.15
N CYS A 187 5.36 2.84 -25.21
CA CYS A 187 5.91 2.76 -26.56
C CYS A 187 7.32 3.35 -26.64
N ILE A 188 7.53 4.55 -26.10
CA ILE A 188 8.85 5.19 -26.03
C ILE A 188 9.82 4.30 -25.25
N LYS A 189 9.42 3.77 -24.10
CA LYS A 189 10.27 2.84 -23.32
C LYS A 189 10.64 1.61 -24.15
N LYS A 190 9.70 1.02 -24.90
CA LYS A 190 9.94 -0.13 -25.76
C LYS A 190 10.89 0.18 -26.91
N VAL A 191 10.71 1.33 -27.57
CA VAL A 191 11.61 1.82 -28.64
C VAL A 191 13.01 2.07 -28.09
N LEU A 192 13.14 2.72 -26.93
CA LEU A 192 14.45 2.96 -26.31
C LEU A 192 15.19 1.67 -25.93
N ILE A 193 14.46 0.61 -25.55
CA ILE A 193 15.04 -0.72 -25.30
C ILE A 193 15.53 -1.35 -26.62
N VAL A 194 14.71 -1.30 -27.68
CA VAL A 194 15.09 -1.82 -29.01
C VAL A 194 16.31 -1.11 -29.57
N LEU A 195 16.43 0.20 -29.33
CA LEU A 195 17.57 1.02 -29.77
C LEU A 195 18.80 0.91 -28.85
N GLY A 196 18.76 0.11 -27.78
CA GLY A 196 19.87 -0.02 -26.83
C GLY A 196 20.15 1.23 -25.98
N LEU A 197 19.28 2.24 -26.02
CA LEU A 197 19.42 3.51 -25.32
C LEU A 197 18.93 3.45 -23.86
N LYS A 198 18.35 2.32 -23.45
CA LYS A 198 17.89 2.08 -22.07
C LYS A 198 18.03 0.59 -21.74
N LYS A 199 18.74 0.27 -20.65
CA LYS A 199 18.80 -1.08 -20.09
C LYS A 199 17.51 -1.43 -19.33
#